data_AF-A0A1F0NK60-F1
#
_entry.id   AF-A0A1F0NK60-F1
#
_cell.length_a   1.000
_cell.length_b   1.000
_cell.length_c   1.000
_cell.angle_alpha   90.00
_cell.angle_beta   90.00
_cell.angle_gamma   90.00
#
_symmetry.space_group_name_H-M   'P 1'
#
loop_
_entity.id
_entity.type
_entity.pdbx_description
1 polymer ?
#
loop_
_entity_poly.entity_id
_entity_poly.type
_entity_poly.pdbx_seq_one_letter_code
_entity_poly.pdbx_strand_id
1 'polypeptide(L)'
;METFEIVAKKNKKRNIKRIILWSTTVVVVFFGIYIAARMITGKLISDQAWKVVNEVQLVESVAFPNIETYTWSANGGDMFHGGIKGRQAKDIYGIPLDYGEYKADFGIFNINRGILFHANSGRYTESGATIQIENNQKVPQFYNKKAKEEKGESVHEPTQELPYIKEMKNQLVEVALTFDKPYSLKEIRAMIPKNLKTNWYWIGTNSTSDPSWWQPSNLYGTSPDYLTQKEYLHKKEAEEAIKNLKEGEKLSDRLSKMKDVDGFLANLKKYIKSGFGKSSYNNVTPSDDIKTYLKKFGKLDLSKKEDLEKLEFSGVILTGKAENFAQLEGKEWIYASSIGASTPNQPYYKLDKE
;
A
#
# COMPACT_ATOMS: atom_id res chain seq x y z
N MET A 1 17.82 22.35 -81.22
CA MET A 1 17.00 21.50 -80.31
C MET A 1 17.79 20.98 -79.12
N GLU A 2 19.05 20.55 -79.29
CA GLU A 2 19.88 20.00 -78.20
C GLU A 2 20.07 20.94 -76.98
N THR A 3 20.18 22.25 -77.19
CA THR A 3 20.30 23.24 -76.11
C THR A 3 19.05 23.32 -75.21
N PHE A 4 17.87 23.17 -75.78
CA PHE A 4 16.61 23.17 -75.03
C PHE A 4 16.45 21.90 -74.19
N GLU A 5 16.86 20.75 -74.73
CA GLU A 5 16.77 19.46 -74.05
C GLU A 5 17.75 19.38 -72.86
N ILE A 6 18.98 19.92 -73.04
CA ILE A 6 19.97 20.01 -71.96
C ILE A 6 19.48 20.92 -70.83
N VAL A 7 18.90 22.08 -71.17
CA VAL A 7 18.33 23.02 -70.19
C VAL A 7 17.12 22.40 -69.47
N ALA A 8 16.24 21.70 -70.19
CA ALA A 8 15.10 20.99 -69.61
C ALA A 8 15.54 19.85 -68.67
N LYS A 9 16.52 19.03 -69.05
CA LYS A 9 17.09 17.98 -68.19
C LYS A 9 17.77 18.57 -66.95
N LYS A 10 18.48 19.69 -67.07
CA LYS A 10 19.11 20.42 -65.94
C LYS A 10 18.06 21.01 -64.99
N ASN A 11 16.99 21.60 -65.52
CA ASN A 11 15.85 22.10 -64.74
C ASN A 11 15.09 20.96 -64.03
N LYS A 12 14.85 19.82 -64.71
CA LYS A 12 14.24 18.63 -64.12
C LYS A 12 15.09 18.09 -62.96
N LYS A 13 16.41 17.93 -63.14
CA LYS A 13 17.34 17.51 -62.07
C LYS A 13 17.36 18.52 -60.91
N ARG A 14 17.34 19.82 -61.17
CA ARG A 14 17.27 20.88 -60.14
C ARG A 14 15.96 20.82 -59.35
N ASN A 15 14.83 20.61 -60.04
CA ASN A 15 13.52 20.49 -59.40
C ASN A 15 13.43 19.21 -58.57
N ILE A 16 13.95 18.07 -59.05
CA ILE A 16 14.02 16.82 -58.26
C ILE A 16 14.86 17.03 -56.99
N LYS A 17 16.05 17.64 -57.09
CA LYS A 17 16.87 17.95 -55.90
C LYS A 17 16.16 18.86 -54.90
N ARG A 18 15.40 19.85 -55.37
CA ARG A 18 14.58 20.71 -54.52
C ARG A 18 13.45 19.93 -53.84
N ILE A 19 12.75 19.07 -54.57
CA ILE A 19 11.68 18.22 -54.01
C ILE A 19 12.27 17.31 -52.93
N ILE A 20 13.38 16.62 -53.21
CA ILE A 20 14.07 15.77 -52.22
C ILE A 20 14.46 16.58 -50.99
N LEU A 21 15.05 17.76 -51.15
CA LEU A 21 15.43 18.62 -50.03
C LEU A 21 14.21 19.02 -49.18
N TRP A 22 13.13 19.48 -49.81
CA TRP A 22 11.91 19.85 -49.09
C TRP A 22 11.26 18.65 -48.39
N SER A 23 11.14 17.52 -49.07
CA SER A 23 10.61 16.28 -48.49
C SER A 23 11.45 15.81 -47.30
N THR A 24 12.78 15.84 -47.40
CA THR A 24 13.67 15.50 -46.29
C THR A 24 13.52 16.47 -45.13
N THR A 25 13.47 17.78 -45.37
CA THR A 25 13.26 18.79 -44.32
C THR A 25 11.94 18.55 -43.59
N VAL A 26 10.86 18.28 -44.33
CA VAL A 26 9.55 17.99 -43.75
C VAL A 26 9.61 16.74 -42.86
N VAL A 27 10.23 15.65 -43.32
CA VAL A 27 10.38 14.43 -42.52
C VAL A 27 11.20 14.69 -41.26
N VAL A 28 12.31 15.42 -41.36
CA VAL A 28 13.16 15.76 -40.19
C VAL A 28 12.40 16.62 -39.18
N VAL A 29 11.62 17.60 -39.64
CA VAL A 29 10.80 18.45 -38.76
C VAL A 29 9.72 17.62 -38.07
N PHE A 30 8.97 16.79 -38.80
CA PHE A 30 7.95 15.93 -38.20
C PHE A 30 8.56 14.90 -37.24
N PHE A 31 9.73 14.35 -37.56
CA PHE A 31 10.46 13.45 -36.67
C PHE A 31 10.92 14.17 -35.39
N GLY A 32 11.41 15.41 -35.50
CA GLY A 32 11.75 16.25 -34.36
C GLY A 32 10.54 16.56 -33.47
N ILE A 33 9.40 16.92 -34.08
CA ILE A 33 8.13 17.14 -33.37
C ILE A 33 7.69 15.86 -32.66
N TYR A 34 7.79 14.71 -33.32
CA TYR A 34 7.44 13.41 -32.74
C TYR A 34 8.31 13.08 -31.52
N ILE A 35 9.64 13.25 -31.62
CA ILE A 35 10.55 13.04 -30.49
C ILE A 35 10.21 13.98 -29.33
N ALA A 36 10.02 15.28 -29.61
CA ALA A 36 9.66 16.26 -28.59
C ALA A 36 8.33 15.90 -27.90
N ALA A 37 7.30 15.54 -28.68
CA ALA A 37 6.02 15.09 -28.15
C ALA A 37 6.15 13.82 -27.30
N ARG A 38 6.96 12.84 -27.74
CA ARG A 38 7.26 11.62 -26.98
C ARG A 38 7.97 11.91 -25.66
N MET A 39 8.92 12.85 -25.63
CA MET A 39 9.62 13.24 -24.39
C MET A 39 8.67 13.93 -23.41
N ILE A 40 7.84 14.86 -23.89
CA ILE A 40 6.87 15.58 -23.05
C ILE A 40 5.84 14.61 -22.47
N THR A 41 5.24 13.79 -23.32
CA THR A 41 4.23 12.81 -22.89
C THR A 41 4.82 11.74 -21.97
N GLY A 42 6.02 11.24 -22.25
CA GLY A 42 6.74 10.31 -21.38
C GLY A 42 6.97 10.88 -19.97
N LYS A 43 7.34 12.17 -19.87
CA LYS A 43 7.45 12.85 -18.57
C LYS A 43 6.11 12.92 -17.84
N LEU A 44 5.03 13.29 -18.53
CA LEU A 44 3.69 13.36 -17.94
C LEU A 44 3.22 11.98 -17.45
N ILE A 45 3.42 10.92 -18.24
CA ILE A 45 3.13 9.53 -17.85
C ILE A 45 3.94 9.16 -16.59
N SER A 46 5.25 9.46 -16.56
CA SER A 46 6.07 9.19 -15.40
C SER A 46 5.60 9.95 -14.15
N ASP A 47 5.17 11.20 -14.29
CA ASP A 47 4.65 12.00 -13.17
C ASP A 47 3.33 11.42 -12.65
N GLN A 48 2.47 10.90 -13.52
CA GLN A 48 1.24 10.22 -13.11
C GLN A 48 1.52 8.89 -12.41
N ALA A 49 2.47 8.09 -12.90
CA ALA A 49 2.91 6.88 -12.23
C ALA A 49 3.38 7.16 -10.79
N TRP A 50 4.20 8.20 -10.61
CA TRP A 50 4.66 8.58 -9.27
C TRP A 50 3.56 9.07 -8.35
N LYS A 51 2.55 9.79 -8.88
CA LYS A 51 1.39 10.15 -8.07
C LYS A 51 0.69 8.91 -7.55
N VAL A 52 0.45 7.90 -8.40
CA VAL A 52 -0.16 6.64 -7.96
C VAL A 52 0.69 5.95 -6.88
N VAL A 53 2.01 5.82 -7.08
CA VAL A 53 2.91 5.20 -6.09
C VAL A 53 2.82 5.94 -4.75
N ASN A 54 2.89 7.28 -4.76
CA ASN A 54 2.80 8.09 -3.54
C ASN A 54 1.41 7.99 -2.88
N GLU A 55 0.33 7.91 -3.67
CA GLU A 55 -1.03 7.71 -3.16
C GLU A 55 -1.12 6.35 -2.43
N VAL A 56 -0.63 5.27 -3.04
CA VAL A 56 -0.63 3.92 -2.45
C VAL A 56 0.22 3.84 -1.19
N GLN A 57 1.46 4.35 -1.23
CA GLN A 57 2.33 4.40 -0.05
C GLN A 57 1.71 5.18 1.11
N LEU A 58 1.02 6.30 0.82
CA LEU A 58 0.32 7.04 1.85
C LEU A 58 -0.82 6.22 2.46
N VAL A 59 -1.58 5.46 1.66
CA VAL A 59 -2.63 4.58 2.20
C VAL A 59 -2.04 3.44 3.03
N GLU A 60 -1.04 2.73 2.52
CA GLU A 60 -0.38 1.62 3.25
C GLU A 60 0.27 2.09 4.56
N SER A 61 0.69 3.36 4.63
CA SER A 61 1.21 3.93 5.89
C SER A 61 0.17 4.18 6.98
N VAL A 62 -1.12 4.17 6.64
CA VAL A 62 -2.22 4.49 7.58
C VAL A 62 -3.36 3.48 7.58
N ALA A 63 -3.38 2.53 6.66
CA ALA A 63 -4.38 1.48 6.46
C ALA A 63 -3.69 0.23 5.88
N PHE A 64 -4.44 -0.77 5.39
CA PHE A 64 -3.89 -2.05 4.93
C PHE A 64 -3.12 -2.80 6.02
N PRO A 65 -3.82 -3.30 7.06
CA PRO A 65 -3.19 -4.02 8.16
C PRO A 65 -2.29 -5.17 7.69
N ASN A 66 -0.99 -5.01 7.91
CA ASN A 66 0.07 -5.96 7.54
C ASN A 66 0.09 -6.31 6.03
N ILE A 67 -0.17 -5.35 5.14
CA ILE A 67 -0.05 -5.52 3.69
C ILE A 67 0.76 -4.35 3.13
N GLU A 68 1.83 -4.65 2.39
CA GLU A 68 2.70 -3.64 1.80
C GLU A 68 3.07 -3.94 0.35
N THR A 69 3.24 -2.90 -0.45
CA THR A 69 3.74 -3.03 -1.83
C THR A 69 5.26 -3.09 -1.85
N TYR A 70 5.82 -4.25 -2.22
CA TYR A 70 7.27 -4.48 -2.21
C TYR A 70 7.93 -4.27 -3.58
N THR A 71 7.17 -4.27 -4.67
CA THR A 71 7.71 -4.00 -6.02
C THR A 71 6.71 -3.33 -6.93
N TRP A 72 7.21 -2.51 -7.85
CA TRP A 72 6.46 -1.79 -8.87
C TRP A 72 6.99 -2.15 -10.24
N SER A 73 6.09 -2.33 -11.21
CA SER A 73 6.46 -2.54 -12.61
C SER A 73 5.45 -1.90 -13.55
N ALA A 74 5.88 -1.65 -14.79
CA ALA A 74 4.99 -1.15 -15.83
C ALA A 74 3.91 -2.20 -16.15
N ASN A 75 2.69 -1.72 -16.42
CA ASN A 75 1.54 -2.52 -16.80
C ASN A 75 0.96 -2.01 -18.12
N GLY A 76 1.76 -2.07 -19.18
CA GLY A 76 1.39 -1.53 -20.49
C GLY A 76 1.43 -0.01 -20.58
N GLY A 77 1.07 0.51 -21.75
CA GLY A 77 1.05 1.95 -22.04
C GLY A 77 1.28 2.27 -23.52
N ASP A 78 0.96 3.51 -23.89
CA ASP A 78 1.18 4.08 -25.21
C ASP A 78 1.76 5.50 -25.10
N MET A 79 1.54 6.38 -26.09
CA MET A 79 2.02 7.76 -26.05
C MET A 79 1.28 8.65 -25.06
N PHE A 80 0.03 8.33 -24.71
CA PHE A 80 -0.83 9.17 -23.86
C PHE A 80 -1.35 8.45 -22.62
N HIS A 81 -1.15 7.14 -22.54
CA HIS A 81 -1.57 6.31 -21.43
C HIS A 81 -0.41 5.48 -20.89
N GLY A 82 -0.44 5.20 -19.59
CA GLY A 82 0.44 4.25 -18.94
C GLY A 82 -0.32 3.43 -17.92
N GLY A 83 0.24 2.28 -17.56
CA GLY A 83 -0.22 1.50 -16.44
C GLY A 83 0.95 1.16 -15.52
N ILE A 84 0.68 1.03 -14.22
CA ILE A 84 1.60 0.41 -13.27
C ILE A 84 0.90 -0.70 -12.50
N LYS A 85 1.69 -1.69 -12.10
CA LYS A 85 1.27 -2.73 -11.17
C LYS A 85 2.23 -2.80 -9.98
N GLY A 86 1.66 -2.88 -8.78
CA GLY A 86 2.37 -3.11 -7.53
C GLY A 86 2.08 -4.54 -7.04
N ARG A 87 3.10 -5.28 -6.63
CA ARG A 87 2.88 -6.57 -5.94
C ARG A 87 2.91 -6.35 -4.45
N GLN A 88 1.92 -6.91 -3.78
CA GLN A 88 1.70 -6.77 -2.35
C GLN A 88 2.02 -8.08 -1.63
N ALA A 89 2.62 -7.94 -0.46
CA ALA A 89 2.90 -9.07 0.43
C ALA A 89 2.48 -8.73 1.87
N LYS A 90 2.25 -9.78 2.64
CA LYS A 90 2.13 -9.74 4.09
C LYS A 90 3.45 -10.18 4.71
N ASP A 91 3.85 -9.58 5.80
CA ASP A 91 4.97 -10.06 6.58
C ASP A 91 4.46 -11.08 7.61
N ILE A 92 4.88 -12.34 7.47
CA ILE A 92 4.55 -13.43 8.39
C ILE A 92 5.82 -13.80 9.14
N TYR A 93 6.09 -13.09 10.23
CA TYR A 93 7.23 -13.29 11.12
C TYR A 93 8.60 -13.19 10.41
N GLY A 94 8.73 -12.20 9.52
CA GLY A 94 9.92 -11.95 8.70
C GLY A 94 9.88 -12.60 7.31
N ILE A 95 8.84 -13.40 7.03
CA ILE A 95 8.68 -14.06 5.73
C ILE A 95 7.61 -13.35 4.90
N PRO A 96 7.95 -12.81 3.71
CA PRO A 96 6.96 -12.21 2.83
C PRO A 96 6.07 -13.30 2.23
N LEU A 97 4.77 -13.17 2.47
CA LEU A 97 3.73 -14.02 1.89
C LEU A 97 2.95 -13.22 0.85
N ASP A 98 2.83 -13.75 -0.37
CA ASP A 98 2.14 -13.07 -1.46
C ASP A 98 0.67 -12.79 -1.10
N TYR A 99 0.29 -11.52 -1.21
CA TYR A 99 -1.08 -11.07 -0.97
C TYR A 99 -1.79 -10.88 -2.31
N GLY A 100 -1.18 -10.21 -3.29
CA GLY A 100 -1.82 -9.99 -4.59
C GLY A 100 -1.23 -8.83 -5.37
N GLU A 101 -1.93 -8.40 -6.41
CA GLU A 101 -1.50 -7.28 -7.25
C GLU A 101 -2.45 -6.09 -7.18
N TYR A 102 -1.90 -4.91 -6.98
CA TYR A 102 -2.56 -3.64 -7.24
C TYR A 102 -2.26 -3.18 -8.68
N LYS A 103 -3.25 -2.66 -9.40
CA LYS A 103 -3.10 -2.17 -10.78
C LYS A 103 -3.77 -0.81 -10.94
N ALA A 104 -3.07 0.10 -11.62
CA ALA A 104 -3.58 1.42 -11.95
C ALA A 104 -3.26 1.78 -13.39
N ASP A 105 -4.25 2.28 -14.10
CA ASP A 105 -4.09 2.86 -15.42
C ASP A 105 -4.28 4.37 -15.34
N PHE A 106 -3.55 5.13 -16.14
CA PHE A 106 -3.60 6.59 -16.13
C PHE A 106 -3.30 7.14 -17.51
N GLY A 107 -3.99 8.22 -17.87
CA GLY A 107 -3.63 9.07 -18.99
C GLY A 107 -2.71 10.21 -18.53
N ILE A 108 -2.15 10.96 -19.48
CA ILE A 108 -1.30 12.11 -19.17
C ILE A 108 -1.99 13.20 -18.31
N PHE A 109 -3.33 13.28 -18.30
CA PHE A 109 -4.09 14.28 -17.56
C PHE A 109 -4.98 13.72 -16.45
N ASN A 110 -5.18 12.41 -16.39
CA ASN A 110 -6.11 11.76 -15.49
C ASN A 110 -5.53 10.45 -14.96
N ILE A 111 -5.85 10.13 -13.72
CA ILE A 111 -5.55 8.82 -13.16
C ILE A 111 -6.88 8.07 -13.16
N ASN A 112 -6.96 6.95 -13.89
CA ASN A 112 -8.05 6.02 -13.67
C ASN A 112 -7.74 5.28 -12.38
N ARG A 113 -8.19 5.90 -11.30
CA ARG A 113 -8.07 5.40 -9.95
C ARG A 113 -8.71 4.03 -9.78
N GLY A 114 -9.51 3.55 -10.75
CA GLY A 114 -10.09 2.22 -10.74
C GLY A 114 -10.69 1.88 -9.38
N ILE A 115 -10.71 0.60 -9.06
CA ILE A 115 -11.03 0.13 -7.73
C ILE A 115 -9.74 0.11 -6.92
N LEU A 116 -9.15 1.30 -6.67
CA LEU A 116 -7.81 1.51 -6.12
C LEU A 116 -7.50 0.61 -4.91
N PHE A 117 -8.53 0.26 -4.14
CA PHE A 117 -8.41 -0.46 -2.89
C PHE A 117 -9.56 -1.45 -2.60
N HIS A 118 -10.42 -1.75 -3.59
CA HIS A 118 -11.66 -2.54 -3.37
C HIS A 118 -11.81 -3.82 -4.22
N ALA A 119 -10.93 -4.11 -5.19
CA ALA A 119 -11.19 -5.20 -6.16
C ALA A 119 -11.00 -6.62 -5.60
N ASN A 120 -10.28 -6.76 -4.49
CA ASN A 120 -10.08 -8.05 -3.83
C ASN A 120 -10.96 -8.19 -2.58
N SER A 121 -12.15 -7.56 -2.61
CA SER A 121 -13.21 -7.74 -1.61
C SER A 121 -13.49 -9.22 -1.46
N GLY A 122 -13.19 -9.75 -0.28
CA GLY A 122 -13.19 -11.18 -0.09
C GLY A 122 -14.54 -11.83 -0.30
N ARG A 123 -14.53 -13.13 -0.63
CA ARG A 123 -15.72 -13.96 -0.48
C ARG A 123 -15.99 -14.09 1.01
N TYR A 124 -17.18 -13.71 1.45
CA TYR A 124 -17.64 -14.03 2.79
C TYR A 124 -18.06 -15.50 2.84
N THR A 125 -17.49 -16.22 3.78
CA THR A 125 -17.95 -17.57 4.12
C THR A 125 -19.24 -17.49 4.93
N GLU A 126 -20.01 -18.57 4.98
CA GLU A 126 -21.20 -18.65 5.85
C GLU A 126 -20.84 -18.44 7.33
N SER A 127 -19.59 -18.71 7.73
CA SER A 127 -19.07 -18.46 9.07
C SER A 127 -18.59 -17.02 9.30
N GLY A 128 -18.81 -16.10 8.36
CA GLY A 128 -18.45 -14.68 8.48
C GLY A 128 -16.97 -14.34 8.25
N ALA A 129 -16.13 -15.34 7.92
CA ALA A 129 -14.74 -15.10 7.56
C ALA A 129 -14.62 -14.49 6.16
N THR A 130 -13.72 -13.51 6.03
CA THR A 130 -13.39 -12.85 4.76
C THR A 130 -12.22 -13.56 4.08
N ILE A 131 -12.42 -14.05 2.86
CA ILE A 131 -11.39 -14.73 2.06
C ILE A 131 -10.98 -13.87 0.87
N GLN A 132 -9.71 -13.49 0.79
CA GLN A 132 -9.18 -12.78 -0.35
C GLN A 132 -9.26 -13.63 -1.64
N ILE A 133 -9.79 -13.04 -2.71
CA ILE A 133 -10.12 -13.79 -3.94
C ILE A 133 -8.87 -14.29 -4.71
N GLU A 134 -7.80 -13.50 -4.79
CA GLU A 134 -6.65 -13.84 -5.66
C GLU A 134 -5.87 -15.08 -5.19
N ASN A 135 -5.68 -15.22 -3.89
CA ASN A 135 -4.84 -16.26 -3.29
C ASN A 135 -5.61 -17.19 -2.32
N ASN A 136 -6.92 -16.98 -2.15
CA ASN A 136 -7.78 -17.69 -1.21
C ASN A 136 -7.28 -17.67 0.25
N GLN A 137 -6.56 -16.62 0.65
CA GLN A 137 -6.12 -16.44 2.02
C GLN A 137 -7.21 -15.81 2.87
N LYS A 138 -7.33 -16.26 4.13
CA LYS A 138 -8.20 -15.61 5.10
C LYS A 138 -7.62 -14.26 5.50
N VAL A 139 -8.45 -13.22 5.45
CA VAL A 139 -8.12 -11.89 5.93
C VAL A 139 -8.42 -11.83 7.43
N PRO A 140 -7.46 -11.47 8.30
CA PRO A 140 -7.73 -11.34 9.73
C PRO A 140 -8.66 -10.15 9.98
N GLN A 141 -9.66 -10.33 10.84
CA GLN A 141 -10.71 -9.34 11.09
C GLN A 141 -10.55 -8.66 12.47
N PHE A 142 -10.89 -7.38 12.52
CA PHE A 142 -11.10 -6.63 13.76
C PHE A 142 -12.59 -6.50 14.04
N TYR A 143 -12.96 -6.38 15.31
CA TYR A 143 -14.34 -6.29 15.76
C TYR A 143 -14.60 -5.01 16.54
N ASN A 144 -15.86 -4.60 16.64
CA ASN A 144 -16.26 -3.44 17.42
C ASN A 144 -17.25 -3.86 18.52
N LYS A 145 -16.87 -3.65 19.78
CA LYS A 145 -17.74 -3.92 20.95
C LYS A 145 -19.04 -3.13 20.96
N LYS A 146 -19.07 -2.01 20.23
CA LYS A 146 -20.24 -1.12 20.11
C LYS A 146 -21.02 -1.38 18.82
N ALA A 147 -20.67 -2.43 18.07
CA ALA A 147 -21.34 -2.77 16.82
C ALA A 147 -22.84 -2.98 17.06
N LYS A 148 -23.65 -2.40 16.18
CA LYS A 148 -25.10 -2.56 16.16
C LYS A 148 -25.51 -2.95 14.76
N GLU A 149 -26.61 -3.69 14.64
CA GLU A 149 -27.17 -4.04 13.34
C GLU A 149 -27.53 -2.76 12.58
N GLU A 150 -27.13 -2.70 11.31
CA GLU A 150 -27.41 -1.60 10.40
C GLU A 150 -28.16 -2.16 9.19
N LYS A 151 -29.40 -1.69 8.98
CA LYS A 151 -30.29 -1.96 7.83
C LYS A 151 -29.95 -3.20 6.97
N GLY A 152 -30.14 -4.40 7.52
CA GLY A 152 -30.04 -5.66 6.77
C GLY A 152 -28.68 -6.35 6.83
N GLU A 153 -27.69 -5.76 7.51
CA GLU A 153 -26.43 -6.42 7.85
C GLU A 153 -26.40 -6.79 9.33
N SER A 154 -26.29 -8.08 9.61
CA SER A 154 -26.08 -8.60 10.95
C SER A 154 -24.66 -8.25 11.42
N VAL A 155 -24.54 -7.93 12.70
CA VAL A 155 -23.23 -7.83 13.36
C VAL A 155 -22.61 -9.22 13.41
N HIS A 156 -21.37 -9.37 12.94
CA HIS A 156 -20.66 -10.62 13.12
C HIS A 156 -20.34 -10.84 14.60
N GLU A 157 -20.58 -12.06 15.07
CA GLU A 157 -20.11 -12.45 16.38
C GLU A 157 -18.57 -12.39 16.42
N PRO A 158 -17.99 -11.72 17.43
CA PRO A 158 -16.54 -11.67 17.58
C PRO A 158 -15.96 -13.07 17.74
N THR A 159 -14.97 -13.40 16.92
CA THR A 159 -14.37 -14.73 16.93
C THR A 159 -13.37 -14.90 18.08
N GLN A 160 -13.18 -16.14 18.52
CA GLN A 160 -12.14 -16.54 19.48
C GLN A 160 -11.33 -17.70 18.90
N GLU A 161 -10.33 -17.36 18.09
CA GLU A 161 -9.61 -18.35 17.27
C GLU A 161 -8.24 -18.75 17.81
N LEU A 162 -7.71 -18.06 18.83
CA LEU A 162 -6.48 -18.46 19.53
C LEU A 162 -6.46 -19.97 19.92
N PRO A 163 -7.56 -20.58 20.41
CA PRO A 163 -7.56 -22.00 20.77
C PRO A 163 -7.29 -22.96 19.60
N TYR A 164 -7.55 -22.56 18.35
CA TYR A 164 -7.30 -23.40 17.17
C TYR A 164 -5.82 -23.38 16.73
N ILE A 165 -5.06 -22.36 17.13
CA ILE A 165 -3.66 -22.20 16.71
C ILE A 165 -2.78 -23.36 17.20
N LYS A 166 -3.12 -23.99 18.33
CA LYS A 166 -2.39 -25.17 18.86
C LYS A 166 -2.39 -26.37 17.89
N GLU A 167 -3.35 -26.41 16.96
CA GLU A 167 -3.46 -27.46 15.95
C GLU A 167 -2.60 -27.14 14.71
N MET A 168 -2.17 -25.90 14.54
CA MET A 168 -1.34 -25.41 13.42
C MET A 168 0.15 -25.70 13.65
N LYS A 169 0.49 -26.97 13.90
CA LYS A 169 1.87 -27.38 14.19
C LYS A 169 2.81 -27.00 13.03
N ASN A 170 3.98 -26.46 13.38
CA ASN A 170 5.02 -26.06 12.42
C ASN A 170 4.55 -25.00 11.39
N GLN A 171 3.67 -24.09 11.81
CA GLN A 171 3.23 -22.94 11.00
C GLN A 171 3.71 -21.63 11.63
N LEU A 172 3.96 -20.65 10.76
CA LEU A 172 3.98 -19.24 11.10
C LEU A 172 2.58 -18.68 10.82
N VAL A 173 2.03 -17.91 11.74
CA VAL A 173 0.61 -17.52 11.74
C VAL A 173 0.46 -16.02 11.96
N GLU A 174 -0.48 -15.40 11.24
CA GLU A 174 -0.98 -14.06 11.48
C GLU A 174 -2.28 -14.10 12.30
N VAL A 175 -2.38 -13.24 13.32
CA VAL A 175 -3.59 -13.12 14.14
C VAL A 175 -3.89 -11.65 14.40
N ALA A 176 -5.09 -11.20 14.06
CA ALA A 176 -5.64 -9.95 14.56
C ALA A 176 -6.24 -10.17 15.95
N LEU A 177 -5.87 -9.31 16.89
CA LEU A 177 -6.46 -9.22 18.21
C LEU A 177 -7.22 -7.91 18.33
N THR A 178 -8.49 -8.00 18.70
CA THR A 178 -9.28 -6.85 19.13
C THR A 178 -9.20 -6.76 20.64
N PHE A 179 -8.85 -5.58 21.17
CA PHE A 179 -8.77 -5.37 22.61
C PHE A 179 -10.14 -5.10 23.22
N ASP A 180 -10.29 -5.39 24.52
CA ASP A 180 -11.50 -5.10 25.29
C ASP A 180 -11.76 -3.60 25.49
N LYS A 181 -10.71 -2.78 25.42
CA LYS A 181 -10.74 -1.32 25.38
C LYS A 181 -9.50 -0.80 24.65
N PRO A 182 -9.46 0.48 24.26
CA PRO A 182 -8.24 1.09 23.77
C PRO A 182 -7.14 1.07 24.85
N TYR A 183 -5.93 0.66 24.46
CA TYR A 183 -4.75 0.67 25.31
C TYR A 183 -3.69 1.59 24.73
N SER A 184 -2.91 2.23 25.58
CA SER A 184 -1.75 3.02 25.17
C SER A 184 -0.66 2.12 24.57
N LEU A 185 0.16 2.66 23.68
CA LEU A 185 1.28 1.96 23.06
C LEU A 185 2.24 1.40 24.12
N LYS A 186 2.41 2.12 25.23
CA LYS A 186 3.18 1.64 26.38
C LYS A 186 2.60 0.38 27.00
N GLU A 187 1.30 0.36 27.25
CA GLU A 187 0.60 -0.81 27.81
C GLU A 187 0.66 -1.98 26.83
N ILE A 188 0.38 -1.74 25.55
CA ILE A 188 0.41 -2.76 24.51
C ILE A 188 1.78 -3.44 24.43
N ARG A 189 2.88 -2.66 24.45
CA ARG A 189 4.25 -3.19 24.46
C ARG A 189 4.60 -4.00 25.72
N ALA A 190 3.92 -3.74 26.83
CA ALA A 190 4.10 -4.50 28.07
C ALA A 190 3.25 -5.79 28.09
N MET A 191 2.08 -5.77 27.45
CA MET A 191 1.15 -6.91 27.39
C MET A 191 1.53 -7.93 26.32
N ILE A 192 2.04 -7.48 25.17
CA ILE A 192 2.37 -8.37 24.06
C ILE A 192 3.66 -9.15 24.37
N PRO A 193 3.63 -10.49 24.21
CA PRO A 193 4.80 -11.34 24.32
C PRO A 193 5.97 -10.94 23.42
N LYS A 194 7.19 -10.96 23.96
CA LYS A 194 8.39 -10.57 23.20
C LYS A 194 8.69 -11.50 22.02
N ASN A 195 8.35 -12.78 22.11
CA ASN A 195 8.48 -13.83 21.09
C ASN A 195 7.44 -13.74 19.95
N LEU A 196 6.50 -12.80 20.02
CA LEU A 196 5.59 -12.47 18.91
C LEU A 196 6.02 -11.15 18.27
N LYS A 197 5.91 -11.06 16.94
CA LYS A 197 6.13 -9.82 16.20
C LYS A 197 4.82 -9.05 16.11
N THR A 198 4.88 -7.74 16.33
CA THR A 198 3.77 -6.84 16.08
C THR A 198 3.93 -6.27 14.68
N ASN A 199 2.96 -6.52 13.80
CA ASN A 199 2.99 -6.07 12.42
C ASN A 199 2.14 -4.82 12.21
N TRP A 200 1.06 -4.67 13.00
CA TRP A 200 0.13 -3.56 12.84
C TRP A 200 -0.53 -3.18 14.15
N TYR A 201 -0.76 -1.88 14.37
CA TYR A 201 -1.60 -1.35 15.44
C TYR A 201 -2.85 -0.72 14.81
N TRP A 202 -4.03 -1.14 15.24
CA TRP A 202 -5.31 -0.63 14.73
C TRP A 202 -5.91 0.42 15.66
N ILE A 203 -6.32 1.58 15.13
CA ILE A 203 -6.82 2.68 15.98
C ILE A 203 -8.22 2.39 16.57
N GLY A 204 -8.95 1.45 15.99
CA GLY A 204 -10.34 1.17 16.35
C GLY A 204 -11.33 1.96 15.50
N THR A 205 -12.62 1.73 15.75
CA THR A 205 -13.69 2.56 15.19
C THR A 205 -14.43 3.29 16.30
N ASN A 206 -14.83 4.53 16.03
CA ASN A 206 -15.66 5.35 16.90
C ASN A 206 -17.16 5.24 16.56
N SER A 207 -17.49 4.61 15.42
CA SER A 207 -18.87 4.36 15.00
C SER A 207 -19.49 3.14 15.71
N THR A 208 -20.77 2.88 15.44
CA THR A 208 -21.46 1.63 15.81
C THR A 208 -21.45 0.60 14.69
N SER A 209 -20.68 0.82 13.62
CA SER A 209 -20.57 -0.16 12.54
C SER A 209 -19.65 -1.30 12.91
N ASP A 210 -19.79 -2.40 12.19
CA ASP A 210 -18.96 -3.59 12.34
C ASP A 210 -17.78 -3.55 11.33
N PRO A 211 -16.53 -3.35 11.80
CA PRO A 211 -15.36 -3.28 10.94
C PRO A 211 -14.93 -4.66 10.39
N SER A 212 -15.55 -5.76 10.82
CA SER A 212 -15.25 -7.10 10.30
C SER A 212 -15.66 -7.26 8.83
N TRP A 213 -16.61 -6.44 8.37
CA TRP A 213 -17.06 -6.32 6.97
C TRP A 213 -16.24 -5.32 6.15
N TRP A 214 -15.37 -4.56 6.81
CA TRP A 214 -14.62 -3.51 6.13
C TRP A 214 -13.41 -4.08 5.42
N GLN A 215 -13.13 -3.49 4.27
CA GLN A 215 -11.92 -3.80 3.53
C GLN A 215 -10.68 -3.29 4.25
N PRO A 216 -9.50 -3.91 4.04
CA PRO A 216 -8.24 -3.48 4.65
C PRO A 216 -7.93 -1.98 4.49
N SER A 217 -8.35 -1.37 3.39
CA SER A 217 -8.16 0.07 3.13
C SER A 217 -8.96 1.00 4.03
N ASN A 218 -9.99 0.48 4.71
CA ASN A 218 -10.82 1.19 5.67
C ASN A 218 -10.45 0.90 7.13
N LEU A 219 -9.43 0.05 7.36
CA LEU A 219 -8.94 -0.31 8.68
C LEU A 219 -7.69 0.50 9.01
N TYR A 220 -7.90 1.64 9.68
CA TYR A 220 -6.82 2.61 9.91
C TYR A 220 -5.94 2.26 11.11
N GLY A 221 -4.65 2.55 10.98
CA GLY A 221 -3.63 2.08 11.90
C GLY A 221 -2.24 2.42 11.43
N THR A 222 -1.25 1.71 11.97
CA THR A 222 0.15 1.90 11.60
C THR A 222 0.96 0.66 11.89
N SER A 223 1.98 0.40 11.07
CA SER A 223 3.05 -0.53 11.43
C SER A 223 3.98 0.11 12.48
N PRO A 224 4.79 -0.68 13.20
CA PRO A 224 5.82 -0.15 14.08
C PRO A 224 6.81 0.81 13.39
N ASP A 225 7.07 0.63 12.08
CA ASP A 225 8.08 1.42 11.36
C ASP A 225 7.68 2.89 11.20
N TYR A 226 6.39 3.15 10.97
CA TYR A 226 5.85 4.51 10.85
C TYR A 226 5.64 5.22 12.21
N LEU A 227 5.79 4.51 13.34
CA LEU A 227 5.73 5.08 14.68
C LEU A 227 7.04 5.74 15.13
N THR A 228 8.19 5.27 14.65
CA THR A 228 9.50 5.66 15.19
C THR A 228 10.28 6.64 14.33
N GLN A 229 9.65 7.33 13.36
CA GLN A 229 10.35 8.20 12.39
C GLN A 229 11.60 7.51 11.81
N LYS A 230 11.52 6.21 11.53
CA LYS A 230 12.71 5.48 11.08
C LYS A 230 13.04 5.99 9.68
N GLU A 231 14.23 6.58 9.54
CA GLU A 231 14.85 6.78 8.24
C GLU A 231 14.84 5.40 7.56
N TYR A 232 14.10 5.31 6.44
CA TYR A 232 13.77 4.06 5.78
C TYR A 232 15.05 3.22 5.62
N LEU A 233 15.08 1.98 6.14
CA LEU A 233 16.24 1.09 5.92
C LEU A 233 16.49 0.94 4.41
N HIS A 234 15.42 0.93 3.61
CA HIS A 234 15.51 0.93 2.16
C HIS A 234 15.99 2.25 1.54
N LYS A 235 15.99 3.39 2.24
CA LYS A 235 16.67 4.61 1.74
C LYS A 235 18.18 4.36 1.75
N LYS A 236 18.72 3.80 2.83
CA LYS A 236 20.13 3.46 2.96
C LYS A 236 20.54 2.29 2.06
N GLU A 237 19.73 1.24 1.97
CA GLU A 237 19.95 0.10 1.08
C GLU A 237 19.75 0.49 -0.40
N ALA A 238 18.80 1.37 -0.73
CA ALA A 238 18.68 1.91 -2.08
C ALA A 238 19.84 2.82 -2.40
N GLU A 239 20.27 3.71 -1.50
CA GLU A 239 21.48 4.52 -1.67
C GLU A 239 22.73 3.65 -1.91
N GLU A 240 22.85 2.53 -1.19
CA GLU A 240 23.97 1.57 -1.32
C GLU A 240 23.89 0.71 -2.59
N ALA A 241 22.70 0.22 -2.94
CA ALA A 241 22.44 -0.49 -4.20
C ALA A 241 22.68 0.41 -5.43
N ILE A 242 22.37 1.71 -5.32
CA ILE A 242 22.55 2.70 -6.38
C ILE A 242 24.01 3.12 -6.51
N LYS A 243 24.78 3.18 -5.42
CA LYS A 243 26.23 3.40 -5.46
C LYS A 243 26.95 2.36 -6.34
N ASN A 244 26.35 1.18 -6.50
CA ASN A 244 26.85 0.07 -7.30
C ASN A 244 26.26 -0.01 -8.73
N LEU A 245 25.29 0.84 -9.08
CA LEU A 245 24.67 0.87 -10.42
C LEU A 245 25.31 1.97 -11.26
N LYS A 246 26.16 1.58 -12.22
CA LYS A 246 26.74 2.49 -13.21
C LYS A 246 25.67 2.99 -14.19
N GLU A 247 25.63 4.32 -14.32
CA GLU A 247 25.07 5.14 -15.40
C GLU A 247 23.67 4.81 -15.94
N GLY A 248 22.75 5.77 -15.84
CA GLY A 248 21.65 5.83 -16.81
C GLY A 248 20.31 6.40 -16.40
N GLU A 249 20.12 6.97 -15.22
CA GLU A 249 19.08 7.96 -14.92
C GLU A 249 19.41 8.56 -13.55
N LYS A 250 19.12 9.84 -13.31
CA LYS A 250 19.34 10.46 -11.99
C LYS A 250 18.34 9.94 -10.96
N LEU A 251 18.51 8.68 -10.58
CA LEU A 251 17.76 8.00 -9.54
C LEU A 251 18.01 8.67 -8.18
N SER A 252 19.20 9.26 -7.98
CA SER A 252 19.55 10.13 -6.83
C SER A 252 18.64 11.35 -6.69
N ASP A 253 18.24 11.98 -7.80
CA ASP A 253 17.35 13.16 -7.80
C ASP A 253 15.89 12.77 -7.56
N ARG A 254 15.53 11.51 -7.78
CA ARG A 254 14.20 10.94 -7.47
C ARG A 254 14.15 10.38 -6.04
N LEU A 255 15.25 9.80 -5.53
CA LEU A 255 15.40 9.34 -4.15
C LEU A 255 15.43 10.50 -3.15
N SER A 256 16.15 11.58 -3.46
CA SER A 256 16.12 12.82 -2.63
C SER A 256 14.74 13.48 -2.58
N LYS A 257 13.83 13.09 -3.49
CA LYS A 257 12.41 13.49 -3.51
C LYS A 257 11.48 12.44 -2.90
N MET A 258 11.92 11.21 -2.65
CA MET A 258 11.26 10.31 -1.69
C MET A 258 11.49 10.93 -0.32
N LYS A 259 10.64 11.90 0.01
CA LYS A 259 10.64 12.54 1.32
C LYS A 259 10.63 11.46 2.39
N ASP A 260 11.37 11.72 3.47
CA ASP A 260 11.19 11.06 4.76
C ASP A 260 9.73 10.68 4.92
N VAL A 261 9.45 9.41 5.18
CA VAL A 261 8.07 9.05 5.46
C VAL A 261 7.71 9.79 6.74
N ASP A 262 6.88 10.81 6.58
CA ASP A 262 6.27 11.53 7.68
C ASP A 262 5.75 10.51 8.71
N GLY A 263 5.97 10.76 10.00
CA GLY A 263 5.48 9.85 11.04
C GLY A 263 3.96 9.66 10.98
N PHE A 264 3.47 8.59 11.60
CA PHE A 264 2.07 8.16 11.58
C PHE A 264 1.02 9.30 11.64
N LEU A 265 1.09 10.20 12.62
CA LEU A 265 0.12 11.31 12.75
C LEU A 265 0.15 12.30 11.57
N ALA A 266 1.30 12.51 10.96
CA ALA A 266 1.44 13.37 9.79
C ALA A 266 0.90 12.70 8.53
N ASN A 267 1.09 11.38 8.38
CA ASN A 267 0.45 10.61 7.30
C ASN A 267 -1.08 10.61 7.43
N LEU A 268 -1.63 10.45 8.63
CA LEU A 268 -3.07 10.58 8.85
C LEU A 268 -3.61 11.95 8.40
N LYS A 269 -2.90 13.04 8.71
CA LYS A 269 -3.27 14.40 8.26
C LYS A 269 -3.20 14.53 6.74
N LYS A 270 -2.14 14.00 6.11
CA LYS A 270 -1.99 13.99 4.64
C LYS A 270 -3.12 13.20 3.99
N TYR A 271 -3.43 12.01 4.50
CA TYR A 271 -4.49 11.14 3.97
C TYR A 271 -5.84 11.86 3.99
N ILE A 272 -6.24 12.46 5.12
CA ILE A 272 -7.49 13.22 5.22
C ILE A 272 -7.53 14.42 4.27
N LYS A 273 -6.42 15.15 4.13
CA LYS A 273 -6.30 16.30 3.23
C LYS A 273 -6.39 15.91 1.76
N SER A 274 -5.86 14.74 1.41
CA SER A 274 -5.78 14.27 0.03
C SER A 274 -7.16 13.96 -0.58
N GLY A 275 -8.10 13.51 0.24
CA GLY A 275 -9.46 13.19 -0.17
C GLY A 275 -9.61 11.88 -0.96
N PHE A 276 -8.52 11.21 -1.37
CA PHE A 276 -8.60 9.90 -2.00
C PHE A 276 -8.84 8.79 -0.96
N GLY A 277 -9.42 7.66 -1.38
CA GLY A 277 -9.72 6.53 -0.47
C GLY A 277 -10.93 6.73 0.45
N LYS A 278 -11.63 7.88 0.36
CA LYS A 278 -12.90 8.09 1.05
C LYS A 278 -13.95 7.14 0.49
N SER A 279 -14.25 6.10 1.24
CA SER A 279 -15.41 5.26 1.02
C SER A 279 -16.47 5.57 2.08
N SER A 280 -17.73 5.34 1.73
CA SER A 280 -18.81 5.23 2.72
C SER A 280 -19.34 3.81 2.66
N TYR A 281 -19.57 3.23 3.83
CA TYR A 281 -20.17 1.93 4.04
C TYR A 281 -21.40 2.14 4.91
N ASN A 282 -22.60 1.82 4.41
CA ASN A 282 -23.87 1.96 5.13
C ASN A 282 -24.09 3.33 5.82
N ASN A 283 -23.73 4.43 5.13
CA ASN A 283 -23.77 5.82 5.62
C ASN A 283 -22.74 6.16 6.71
N VAL A 284 -21.86 5.22 7.04
CA VAL A 284 -20.67 5.48 7.85
C VAL A 284 -19.51 5.77 6.92
N THR A 285 -18.67 6.72 7.34
CA THR A 285 -17.44 7.05 6.64
C THR A 285 -16.29 6.58 7.52
N PRO A 286 -15.67 5.41 7.26
CA PRO A 286 -14.58 4.88 8.09
C PRO A 286 -13.46 5.90 8.36
N SER A 287 -13.17 6.78 7.39
CA SER A 287 -12.15 7.83 7.56
C SER A 287 -12.47 8.88 8.66
N ASP A 288 -13.70 8.91 9.19
CA ASP A 288 -14.04 9.73 10.37
C ASP A 288 -13.35 9.24 11.65
N ASP A 289 -12.95 7.96 11.70
CA ASP A 289 -12.15 7.41 12.80
C ASP A 289 -10.81 8.13 12.90
N ILE A 290 -10.19 8.46 11.75
CA ILE A 290 -8.96 9.24 11.70
C ILE A 290 -9.16 10.65 12.26
N LYS A 291 -10.28 11.32 11.93
CA LYS A 291 -10.56 12.67 12.42
C LYS A 291 -10.69 12.67 13.94
N THR A 292 -11.39 11.68 14.48
CA THR A 292 -11.54 11.48 15.93
C THR A 292 -10.19 11.23 16.59
N TYR A 293 -9.37 10.36 15.99
CA TYR A 293 -8.03 10.06 16.48
C TYR A 293 -7.11 11.28 16.50
N LEU A 294 -7.09 12.04 15.40
CA LEU A 294 -6.31 13.28 15.27
C LEU A 294 -6.79 14.38 16.22
N LYS A 295 -8.07 14.42 16.59
CA LYS A 295 -8.56 15.35 17.62
C LYS A 295 -7.93 15.06 18.99
N LYS A 296 -7.73 13.77 19.32
CA LYS A 296 -7.14 13.34 20.59
C LYS A 296 -5.61 13.44 20.59
N PHE A 297 -4.95 12.97 19.53
CA PHE A 297 -3.51 12.76 19.50
C PHE A 297 -2.74 13.64 18.50
N GLY A 298 -3.43 14.34 17.59
CA GLY A 298 -2.80 15.01 16.44
C GLY A 298 -1.85 16.17 16.77
N LYS A 299 -1.73 16.58 18.04
CA LYS A 299 -0.79 17.59 18.53
C LYS A 299 0.47 16.99 19.19
N LEU A 300 0.51 15.67 19.37
CA LEU A 300 1.66 14.98 19.95
C LEU A 300 2.87 15.03 19.03
N ASP A 301 4.05 15.11 19.64
CA ASP A 301 5.33 15.06 18.93
C ASP A 301 5.90 13.65 19.03
N LEU A 302 5.72 12.85 17.97
CA LEU A 302 6.15 11.44 17.96
C LEU A 302 7.67 11.24 18.01
N SER A 303 8.47 12.30 17.88
CA SER A 303 9.91 12.21 18.12
C SER A 303 10.24 12.04 19.62
N LYS A 304 9.30 12.40 20.51
CA LYS A 304 9.41 12.24 21.95
C LYS A 304 8.78 10.94 22.39
N LYS A 305 9.55 10.11 23.09
CA LYS A 305 9.11 8.80 23.57
C LYS A 305 7.85 8.90 24.43
N GLU A 306 7.75 9.91 25.28
CA GLU A 306 6.63 10.12 26.20
C GLU A 306 5.33 10.43 25.46
N ASP A 307 5.41 11.12 24.32
CA ASP A 307 4.26 11.44 23.48
C ASP A 307 3.88 10.24 22.61
N LEU A 308 4.88 9.56 22.03
CA LEU A 308 4.66 8.31 21.28
C LEU A 308 3.96 7.25 22.13
N GLU A 309 4.37 7.09 23.39
CA GLU A 309 3.81 6.11 24.31
C GLU A 309 2.36 6.40 24.75
N LYS A 310 1.85 7.61 24.53
CA LYS A 310 0.45 8.00 24.82
C LYS A 310 -0.54 7.60 23.72
N LEU A 311 -0.07 7.30 22.51
CA LEU A 311 -0.95 6.86 21.43
C LEU A 311 -1.73 5.63 21.88
N GLU A 312 -3.03 5.62 21.64
CA GLU A 312 -3.87 4.46 21.97
C GLU A 312 -4.27 3.68 20.72
N PHE A 313 -4.48 2.38 20.88
CA PHE A 313 -4.93 1.48 19.82
C PHE A 313 -5.95 0.50 20.38
N SER A 314 -6.89 0.08 19.54
CA SER A 314 -7.99 -0.82 19.89
C SER A 314 -7.77 -2.26 19.40
N GLY A 315 -6.67 -2.51 18.69
CA GLY A 315 -6.27 -3.85 18.28
C GLY A 315 -4.87 -3.88 17.71
N VAL A 316 -4.41 -5.09 17.40
CA VAL A 316 -3.07 -5.35 16.88
C VAL A 316 -3.10 -6.54 15.93
N ILE A 317 -2.24 -6.56 14.91
CA ILE A 317 -1.90 -7.78 14.17
C ILE A 317 -0.55 -8.29 14.68
N LEU A 318 -0.52 -9.54 15.10
CA LEU A 318 0.67 -10.25 15.51
C LEU A 318 1.02 -11.35 14.52
N THR A 319 2.32 -11.60 14.36
CA THR A 319 2.82 -12.78 13.66
C THR A 319 3.84 -13.52 14.51
N GLY A 320 3.90 -14.84 14.33
CA GLY A 320 4.79 -15.70 15.12
C GLY A 320 4.63 -17.17 14.79
N LYS A 321 5.49 -17.99 15.39
CA LYS A 321 5.27 -19.44 15.42
C LYS A 321 3.96 -19.75 16.15
N ALA A 322 3.19 -20.69 15.64
CA ALA A 322 1.88 -21.05 16.18
C ALA A 322 1.92 -21.31 17.70
N GLU A 323 2.92 -22.04 18.19
CA GLU A 323 3.10 -22.36 19.60
C GLU A 323 3.27 -21.12 20.51
N ASN A 324 3.79 -20.01 19.99
CA ASN A 324 4.00 -18.78 20.75
C ASN A 324 2.69 -18.05 21.07
N PHE A 325 1.57 -18.39 20.40
CA PHE A 325 0.28 -17.77 20.68
C PHE A 325 -0.44 -18.35 21.90
N ALA A 326 -0.03 -19.53 22.40
CA ALA A 326 -0.69 -20.20 23.54
C ALA A 326 -0.74 -19.31 24.79
N GLN A 327 0.26 -18.45 24.99
CA GLN A 327 0.32 -17.53 26.13
C GLN A 327 -0.70 -16.38 26.09
N LEU A 328 -1.39 -16.19 24.96
CA LEU A 328 -2.46 -15.21 24.79
C LEU A 328 -3.85 -15.81 25.03
N GLU A 329 -3.96 -17.13 25.14
CA GLU A 329 -5.24 -17.79 25.38
C GLU A 329 -5.81 -17.38 26.75
N GLY A 330 -7.12 -17.06 26.79
CA GLY A 330 -7.83 -16.69 28.01
C GLY A 330 -7.48 -15.32 28.60
N LYS A 331 -6.71 -14.48 27.91
CA LYS A 331 -6.42 -13.11 28.38
C LYS A 331 -7.66 -12.22 28.29
N GLU A 332 -8.11 -11.70 29.42
CA GLU A 332 -9.32 -10.86 29.51
C GLU A 332 -9.26 -9.56 28.68
N TRP A 333 -8.06 -9.05 28.41
CA TRP A 333 -7.85 -7.87 27.58
C TRP A 333 -8.04 -8.15 26.07
N ILE A 334 -8.23 -9.41 25.67
CA ILE A 334 -8.51 -9.82 24.28
C ILE A 334 -10.02 -10.04 24.14
N TYR A 335 -10.70 -9.09 23.50
CA TYR A 335 -12.12 -9.21 23.20
C TYR A 335 -12.41 -10.17 22.06
N ALA A 336 -11.57 -10.18 21.03
CA ALA A 336 -11.70 -11.07 19.89
C ALA A 336 -10.33 -11.44 19.33
N SER A 337 -10.23 -12.61 18.72
CA SER A 337 -9.06 -13.08 17.99
C SER A 337 -9.47 -13.71 16.66
N SER A 338 -8.81 -13.29 15.58
CA SER A 338 -9.07 -13.72 14.22
C SER A 338 -7.76 -14.10 13.53
N ILE A 339 -7.58 -15.39 13.25
CA ILE A 339 -6.50 -15.94 12.44
C ILE A 339 -6.64 -15.42 11.01
N GLY A 340 -5.54 -14.92 10.46
CA GLY A 340 -5.40 -14.49 9.08
C GLY A 340 -4.65 -15.53 8.25
N ALA A 341 -3.61 -15.05 7.55
CA ALA A 341 -2.78 -15.93 6.75
C ALA A 341 -1.82 -16.79 7.60
N SER A 342 -1.39 -17.91 7.03
CA SER A 342 -0.34 -18.76 7.62
C SER A 342 0.54 -19.37 6.54
N THR A 343 1.75 -19.76 6.92
CA THR A 343 2.71 -20.44 6.05
C THR A 343 3.53 -21.46 6.83
N PRO A 344 3.93 -22.60 6.24
CA PRO A 344 4.78 -23.57 6.92
C PRO A 344 6.10 -22.93 7.39
N ASN A 345 6.51 -23.21 8.63
CA ASN A 345 7.81 -22.82 9.14
C ASN A 345 8.89 -23.73 8.53
N GLN A 346 9.71 -23.17 7.63
CA GLN A 346 10.74 -23.92 6.94
C GLN A 346 12.09 -23.85 7.68
N PRO A 347 12.90 -24.93 7.67
CA PRO A 347 14.19 -24.97 8.38
C PRO A 347 15.22 -23.90 7.97
N TYR A 348 15.06 -23.32 6.78
CA TYR A 348 15.99 -22.32 6.22
C TYR A 348 15.51 -20.87 6.41
N TYR A 349 14.34 -20.66 7.02
CA TYR A 349 13.86 -19.32 7.32
C TYR A 349 14.70 -18.65 8.40
N LYS A 350 15.05 -17.39 8.16
CA LYS A 350 15.65 -16.50 9.15
C LYS A 350 14.56 -15.58 9.67
N LEU A 351 14.09 -15.85 10.88
CA LEU A 351 12.94 -15.17 11.47
C LEU A 351 13.39 -13.92 12.23
N ASP A 352 12.54 -12.90 12.28
CA ASP A 352 12.89 -11.61 12.89
C ASP A 352 13.07 -11.66 14.41
N LYS A 353 12.44 -12.65 15.04
CA LYS A 353 12.54 -12.89 16.47
C LYS A 353 12.78 -14.38 16.66
N GLU A 354 13.83 -14.72 17.39
CA GLU A 354 14.08 -16.08 17.89
C GLU A 354 13.84 -16.16 19.39
#